data_AF-A0A849U3Y2-F1
#
_entry.id   AF-A0A849U3Y2-F1
#
_cell.length_a   1.000
_cell.length_b   1.000
_cell.length_c   1.000
_cell.angle_alpha   90.00
_cell.angle_beta   90.00
_cell.angle_gamma   90.00
#
_symmetry.space_group_name_H-M   'P 1'
#
loop_
_entity.id
_entity.type
_entity.pdbx_description
1 polymer ?
#
loop_
_entity_poly.entity_id
_entity_poly.type
_entity_poly.pdbx_seq_one_letter_code
_entity_poly.pdbx_strand_id
1 'polypeptide(L)' 'MKNTTQLAMPETRTLPALFTPTPHAAKRFVAFFTANIRNPNTRKAYTWAVAEFAIWCERHGLLSLQAIEPVHVATYI' A
#
# COMPACT_ATOMS: atom_id res chain seq x y z
N MET A 1 12.30 3.03 -26.29
CA MET A 1 12.43 2.19 -25.09
C MET A 1 11.09 2.24 -24.35
N LYS A 2 10.44 1.09 -24.15
CA LYS A 2 9.08 1.02 -23.60
C LYS A 2 9.16 1.17 -22.09
N ASN A 3 8.61 2.27 -21.56
CA ASN A 3 8.60 2.53 -20.12
C ASN A 3 7.59 1.58 -19.46
N THR A 4 8.07 0.39 -19.10
CA THR A 4 7.33 -0.55 -18.26
C THR A 4 7.01 0.16 -16.96
N THR A 5 5.73 0.45 -16.73
CA THR A 5 5.20 0.94 -15.46
C THR A 5 5.41 -0.15 -14.41
N GLN A 6 6.62 -0.21 -13.87
CA GLN A 6 6.97 -1.12 -12.79
C GLN A 6 6.42 -0.49 -11.50
N LEU A 7 5.19 -0.83 -11.15
CA LEU A 7 4.83 -0.89 -9.74
C LEU A 7 5.87 -1.81 -9.12
N ALA A 8 6.78 -1.26 -8.32
CA ALA A 8 7.76 -2.04 -7.58
C ALA A 8 7.00 -2.78 -6.47
N MET A 9 6.23 -3.80 -6.85
CA MET A 9 5.72 -4.79 -5.94
C MET A 9 6.87 -5.77 -5.69
N PRO A 10 7.29 -6.01 -4.43
CA PRO A 10 8.18 -7.12 -4.14
C PRO A 10 7.53 -8.44 -4.63
N GLU A 11 8.34 -9.48 -4.83
CA GLU A 11 8.07 -10.74 -5.56
C GLU A 11 6.75 -11.46 -5.22
N THR A 12 6.03 -11.06 -4.17
CA THR A 12 4.62 -11.38 -3.96
C THR A 12 3.71 -10.33 -4.60
N ARG A 13 3.20 -10.68 -5.78
CA ARG A 13 2.25 -9.92 -6.62
C ARG A 13 0.85 -9.80 -5.99
N THR A 14 0.77 -9.53 -4.69
CA THR A 14 -0.47 -9.47 -3.90
C THR A 14 -0.64 -8.07 -3.35
N LEU A 15 -1.84 -7.51 -3.51
CA LEU A 15 -2.16 -6.21 -2.90
C LEU A 15 -2.28 -6.38 -1.38
N PRO A 16 -1.90 -5.37 -0.57
CA PRO A 16 -1.96 -5.50 0.88
C PRO A 16 -3.41 -5.61 1.35
N ALA A 17 -3.76 -6.73 2.00
CA ALA A 17 -5.14 -7.07 2.36
C ALA A 17 -5.81 -5.97 3.20
N LEU A 18 -5.04 -5.34 4.09
CA LEU A 18 -5.45 -4.21 4.92
C LEU A 18 -6.11 -3.08 4.13
N PHE A 19 -5.60 -2.76 2.93
CA PHE A 19 -6.13 -1.70 2.07
C PHE A 19 -7.06 -2.21 0.97
N THR A 20 -7.11 -3.52 0.76
CA THR A 20 -7.89 -4.15 -0.31
C THR A 20 -8.86 -5.22 0.19
N PRO A 21 -9.71 -4.94 1.21
CA PRO A 21 -10.65 -5.92 1.76
C PRO A 21 -11.78 -6.31 0.79
N THR A 22 -11.96 -5.54 -0.30
CA THR A 22 -12.97 -5.80 -1.33
C THR A 22 -12.41 -5.51 -2.73
N PRO A 23 -13.01 -6.07 -3.79
CA PRO A 23 -12.62 -5.75 -5.17
C PRO A 23 -12.70 -4.26 -5.51
N HIS A 24 -13.70 -3.55 -4.95
CA HIS A 24 -13.84 -2.11 -5.14
C HIS A 24 -12.70 -1.33 -4.45
N ALA A 25 -12.35 -1.72 -3.21
CA ALA A 25 -11.22 -1.12 -2.50
C ALA A 25 -9.90 -1.39 -3.23
N ALA A 26 -9.68 -2.61 -3.74
CA ALA A 26 -8.52 -2.97 -4.54
C ALA A 26 -8.37 -2.08 -5.78
N LYS A 27 -9.47 -1.86 -6.52
CA LYS A 27 -9.47 -0.97 -7.69
C LYS A 27 -9.11 0.48 -7.30
N ARG A 28 -9.68 0.99 -6.19
CA ARG A 28 -9.37 2.35 -5.70
C ARG A 28 -7.92 2.48 -5.24
N PHE A 29 -7.38 1.47 -4.55
CA PHE A 29 -5.99 1.43 -4.10
C PHE A 29 -5.03 1.53 -5.29
N VAL A 30 -5.21 0.71 -6.32
CA VAL A 30 -4.39 0.76 -7.53
C VAL A 30 -4.55 2.09 -8.27
N ALA A 31 -5.78 2.60 -8.40
CA ALA A 31 -6.05 3.87 -9.07
C ALA A 31 -5.43 5.07 -8.34
N PHE A 32 -5.35 5.04 -7.01
CA PHE A 32 -4.66 6.08 -6.25
C PHE A 32 -3.19 6.22 -6.69
N PHE A 33 -2.46 5.11 -6.67
CA PHE A 33 -1.04 5.14 -7.04
C PHE A 33 -0.82 5.42 -8.52
N THR A 34 -1.66 4.86 -9.42
CA THR A 34 -1.40 4.94 -10.87
C THR A 34 -1.98 6.20 -11.52
N ALA A 35 -3.18 6.63 -11.13
CA ALA A 35 -3.87 7.76 -11.76
C ALA A 35 -3.63 9.10 -11.03
N ASN A 36 -3.41 9.09 -9.71
CA ASN A 36 -3.30 10.33 -8.93
C ASN A 36 -1.85 10.74 -8.65
N ILE A 37 -0.91 9.79 -8.49
CA ILE A 37 0.50 10.10 -8.23
C ILE A 37 1.30 10.06 -9.53
N ARG A 38 1.47 11.24 -10.16
CA ARG A 38 2.18 11.38 -11.44
C ARG A 38 3.68 11.14 -11.31
N ASN A 39 4.30 11.69 -10.26
CA ASN A 39 5.74 11.57 -10.04
C ASN A 39 6.12 10.10 -9.79
N PRO A 40 6.99 9.49 -10.63
CA PRO A 40 7.35 8.08 -10.51
C PRO A 40 8.14 7.76 -9.23
N ASN A 41 8.96 8.69 -8.75
CA ASN A 41 9.73 8.52 -7.52
C ASN A 41 8.81 8.55 -6.31
N THR A 42 7.89 9.52 -6.24
CA THR A 42 6.89 9.59 -5.17
C THR A 42 6.00 8.35 -5.17
N ARG A 43 5.54 7.91 -6.34
CA ARG A 43 4.74 6.69 -6.47
C ARG A 43 5.47 5.48 -5.91
N LYS A 44 6.72 5.26 -6.31
CA LYS A 44 7.56 4.15 -5.82
C LYS A 44 7.75 4.21 -4.31
N ALA A 45 8.17 5.36 -3.78
CA ALA A 45 8.40 5.54 -2.35
C ALA A 45 7.13 5.28 -1.53
N TYR A 46 5.99 5.83 -1.94
CA TYR A 46 4.74 5.66 -1.21
C TYR A 46 4.18 4.24 -1.34
N THR A 47 4.28 3.60 -2.50
CA THR A 47 3.88 2.19 -2.62
C THR A 47 4.68 1.29 -1.69
N TRP A 48 5.98 1.55 -1.53
CA TRP A 48 6.84 0.81 -0.61
C TRP A 48 6.47 1.06 0.84
N ALA A 49 6.38 2.33 1.26
CA ALA A 49 6.02 2.67 2.64
C ALA A 49 4.67 2.09 3.07
N VAL A 50 3.67 2.09 2.17
CA VAL A 50 2.35 1.54 2.43
C VAL A 50 2.38 0.01 2.51
N ALA A 51 3.19 -0.67 1.70
CA ALA A 51 3.36 -2.12 1.77
C ALA A 51 4.04 -2.55 3.08
N GLU A 52 5.13 -1.88 3.46
CA GLU A 52 5.83 -2.14 4.73
C GLU A 52 4.92 -1.91 5.94
N PHE A 53 4.15 -0.82 5.93
CA PHE A 53 3.19 -0.55 7.00
C PHE A 53 2.09 -1.62 7.08
N ALA A 54 1.58 -2.10 5.95
CA ALA A 54 0.59 -3.18 5.96
C ALA A 54 1.15 -4.48 6.55
N ILE A 55 2.38 -4.86 6.20
CA ILE A 55 3.06 -6.03 6.76
C ILE A 55 3.27 -5.86 8.27
N TRP A 56 3.67 -4.66 8.70
CA TRP A 56 3.81 -4.35 10.12
C TRP A 56 2.46 -4.48 10.85
N CYS A 57 1.37 -3.93 10.30
CA CYS A 57 0.03 -4.06 10.85
C CYS A 57 -0.41 -5.53 10.98
N GLU A 58 -0.22 -6.34 9.94
CA GLU A 58 -0.57 -7.77 9.95
C GLU A 58 0.18 -8.52 11.07
N ARG A 59 1.48 -8.25 11.25
CA ARG A 59 2.30 -8.83 12.33
C ARG A 59 1.83 -8.46 13.73
N HIS A 60 1.13 -7.33 13.89
CA HIS A 60 0.60 -6.84 15.16
C HIS A 60 -0.91 -7.06 15.32
N GLY A 61 -1.54 -7.85 14.43
CA GLY A 61 -2.97 -8.18 14.50
C GLY A 61 -3.90 -7.04 14.08
N LEU A 62 -3.39 -5.99 13.45
CA LEU A 62 -4.17 -4.86 12.94
C LEU A 62 -4.69 -5.21 11.54
N LEU A 63 -5.79 -5.96 11.49
CA LEU A 63 -6.32 -6.55 10.25
C LEU A 63 -7.39 -5.70 9.54
N SER A 64 -7.73 -4.53 10.07
CA SER A 64 -8.71 -3.61 9.47
C SER A 64 -8.28 -2.16 9.68
N LEU A 65 -8.65 -1.28 8.74
CA LEU A 65 -8.33 0.16 8.86
C LEU A 65 -8.99 0.80 10.08
N GLN A 66 -10.15 0.28 10.52
CA GLN A 66 -10.88 0.77 11.67
C GLN A 66 -10.18 0.45 12.99
N ALA A 67 -9.30 -0.57 13.02
CA ALA A 67 -8.49 -0.91 14.19
C ALA A 67 -7.21 -0.07 14.29
N ILE A 68 -6.89 0.74 13.27
CA ILE A 68 -5.69 1.57 13.27
C ILE A 68 -5.98 2.86 14.02
N GLU A 69 -5.14 3.14 15.01
CA GLU A 69 -5.21 4.33 15.85
C GLU A 69 -3.90 5.11 15.70
N PRO A 70 -3.88 6.42 16.04
CA PRO A 70 -2.67 7.23 15.95
C PRO A 70 -1.46 6.63 16.70
N VAL A 71 -1.69 5.91 17.81
CA VAL A 71 -0.62 5.22 18.55
C VAL A 71 0.05 4.12 17.74
N HIS A 72 -0.71 3.38 16.92
CA HIS A 72 -0.15 2.36 16.03
C HIS A 72 0.75 2.99 14.98
N VAL A 73 0.32 4.13 14.41
CA VAL A 73 1.14 4.88 13.44
C VAL A 73 2.42 5.41 14.10
N ALA A 74 2.31 6.00 15.29
CA ALA A 74 3.46 6.50 16.05
C ALA A 74 4.44 5.39 16.46
N THR A 75 3.98 4.16 16.63
CA THR A 75 4.83 3.01 16.97
C THR A 75 5.56 2.45 15.75
N TYR A 76 5.00 2.63 14.54
CA TYR A 76 5.62 2.19 13.30
C TYR A 76 6.74 3.10 12.80
N ILE A 77 6.61 4.42 13.02
CA ILE A 77 7.59 5.45 12.63
C ILE A 77 8.80 5.43 13.56
#